data_AF-A0A9W4SGH0-F1
#
_entry.id   AF-A0A9W4SGH0-F1
#
_cell.length_a   1.000
_cell.length_b   1.000
_cell.length_c   1.000
_cell.angle_alpha   90.00
_cell.angle_beta   90.00
_cell.angle_gamma   90.00
#
_symmetry.space_group_name_H-M   'P 1'
#
loop_
_entity.id
_entity.type
_entity.pdbx_description
1 polymer ?
#
loop_
_entity_poly.entity_id
_entity_poly.type
_entity_poly.pdbx_seq_one_letter_code
_entity_poly.pdbx_strand_id
1 'polypeptide(L)'
;MSEQIIKQKIQIPQEETPSSIDDGTTIVKNITTKTNHYLKELVENISERVHSSINSLQIINSLQQITHAYELPSFALTDDDLFAPITDKFLGDYSLKEIYYGLDKYGIKKELEARGYKDIIVNLDTSDYFVHKLCVTDKSLFSNSMIKNYNGQFLIDLFVRKKEFILSDFKTYQLLRRIESFHNEKFKDKQIEKIKYVDGFGASEIYKFMEHQLNDKYLLSLIEWICMQDPRSEFSKDKPQFPGQNHPGLRLGKKAGNLLISMAVHKGWDGLTNVPEHFHNAYVYHMLHYTFLNPAFQAYFDCLCDSLADDLRIHGLSAVSWAFCNGHVKNRNDEIEIWNPEEQIYPVSSKLRLYLDSRDYKRFYNIFYKRGYQVSIDWENAKEIWKFSLNHKFSEDAKHFGEDKPEDDKPKDIFHNEMVLLKTL
;
A
#
# COMPACT_ATOMS: atom_id res chain seq x y z
N MET A 1 -78.32 -3.63 47.31
CA MET A 1 -77.05 -2.94 47.63
C MET A 1 -76.26 -2.84 46.33
N SER A 2 -76.53 -1.84 45.50
CA SER A 2 -75.87 -0.51 45.48
C SER A 2 -74.43 -0.61 44.95
N GLU A 3 -73.99 0.04 43.87
CA GLU A 3 -74.56 1.10 43.03
C GLU A 3 -73.76 1.19 41.69
N GLN A 4 -74.49 1.49 40.61
CA GLN A 4 -74.21 2.30 39.39
C GLN A 4 -72.73 2.56 38.97
N ILE A 5 -72.35 2.58 37.67
CA ILE A 5 -72.76 3.53 36.61
C ILE A 5 -72.42 2.96 35.21
N ILE A 6 -73.28 3.30 34.25
CA ILE A 6 -73.27 3.03 32.79
C ILE A 6 -72.18 3.86 32.05
N LYS A 7 -71.51 3.28 31.03
CA LYS A 7 -71.40 3.86 29.66
C LYS A 7 -70.78 2.89 28.65
N GLN A 8 -71.41 2.84 27.48
CA GLN A 8 -71.20 1.92 26.36
C GLN A 8 -70.08 2.37 25.40
N LYS A 9 -69.44 1.34 24.79
CA LYS A 9 -68.97 1.14 23.39
C LYS A 9 -68.07 2.23 22.77
N ILE A 10 -66.95 1.88 22.14
CA ILE A 10 -66.86 1.17 20.85
C ILE A 10 -65.57 0.34 20.80
N GLN A 11 -65.67 -0.94 20.42
CA GLN A 11 -64.53 -1.80 20.12
C GLN A 11 -64.89 -2.61 18.87
N ILE A 12 -64.09 -2.46 17.82
CA ILE A 12 -64.22 -3.17 16.53
C ILE A 12 -63.47 -4.50 16.67
N PRO A 13 -64.10 -5.66 16.44
CA PRO A 13 -63.40 -6.93 16.37
C PRO A 13 -63.07 -7.37 14.94
N GLN A 14 -61.92 -8.02 14.87
CA GLN A 14 -61.29 -8.87 13.87
C GLN A 14 -62.18 -9.58 12.83
N GLU A 15 -61.64 -9.72 11.62
CA GLU A 15 -61.94 -10.82 10.69
C GLU A 15 -60.65 -11.46 10.16
N GLU A 16 -60.72 -12.78 10.02
CA GLU A 16 -59.67 -13.72 9.63
C GLU A 16 -59.45 -13.78 8.10
N THR A 17 -58.22 -14.14 7.73
CA THR A 17 -57.68 -14.56 6.40
C THR A 17 -58.55 -15.58 5.63
N PRO A 18 -58.47 -15.75 4.27
CA PRO A 18 -57.18 -15.99 3.58
C PRO A 18 -57.01 -15.67 2.06
N SER A 19 -55.71 -15.68 1.68
CA SER A 19 -55.12 -16.22 0.44
C SER A 19 -54.70 -15.30 -0.71
N SER A 20 -53.46 -15.57 -1.14
CA SER A 20 -52.74 -15.19 -2.37
C SER A 20 -52.26 -13.73 -2.52
N ILE A 21 -50.94 -13.54 -2.47
CA ILE A 21 -50.10 -13.10 -3.60
C ILE A 21 -48.63 -13.42 -3.24
N ASP A 22 -48.01 -14.20 -4.12
CA ASP A 22 -46.60 -14.55 -4.19
C ASP A 22 -45.82 -13.47 -4.95
N ASP A 23 -44.49 -13.52 -4.88
CA ASP A 23 -43.49 -12.71 -5.60
C ASP A 23 -43.02 -11.39 -4.97
N GLY A 24 -42.11 -11.51 -4.00
CA GLY A 24 -41.24 -10.41 -3.53
C GLY A 24 -40.06 -10.86 -2.67
N THR A 25 -40.11 -12.07 -2.11
CA THR A 25 -39.18 -12.54 -1.06
C THR A 25 -37.94 -13.25 -1.59
N THR A 26 -37.94 -13.70 -2.85
CA THR A 26 -36.82 -14.48 -3.43
C THR A 26 -35.68 -13.59 -3.94
N ILE A 27 -35.98 -12.36 -4.38
CA ILE A 27 -34.98 -11.40 -4.88
C ILE A 27 -34.20 -10.78 -3.70
N VAL A 28 -34.88 -10.47 -2.60
CA VAL A 28 -34.26 -9.85 -1.41
C VAL A 28 -33.32 -10.82 -0.69
N LYS A 29 -33.64 -12.12 -0.64
CA LYS A 29 -32.78 -13.14 0.01
C LYS A 29 -31.47 -13.41 -0.72
N ASN A 30 -31.45 -13.33 -2.06
CA ASN A 30 -30.23 -13.56 -2.85
C ASN A 30 -29.25 -12.38 -2.82
N ILE A 31 -29.74 -11.15 -2.61
CA ILE A 31 -28.89 -9.96 -2.42
C ILE A 31 -28.28 -9.97 -1.00
N THR A 32 -29.05 -10.35 0.03
CA THR A 32 -28.52 -10.42 1.41
C THR A 32 -27.48 -11.52 1.62
N THR A 33 -27.48 -12.61 0.84
CA THR A 33 -26.47 -13.68 1.00
C THR A 33 -25.13 -13.34 0.32
N LYS A 34 -25.12 -12.59 -0.78
CA LYS A 34 -23.87 -12.17 -1.45
C LYS A 34 -23.14 -11.05 -0.69
N THR A 35 -23.87 -10.08 -0.13
CA THR A 35 -23.28 -9.00 0.67
C THR A 35 -22.74 -9.50 2.01
N ASN A 36 -23.36 -10.54 2.59
CA ASN A 36 -22.90 -11.15 3.83
C ASN A 36 -21.62 -11.99 3.68
N HIS A 37 -21.31 -12.56 2.50
CA HIS A 37 -20.04 -13.29 2.30
C HIS A 37 -18.85 -12.32 2.28
N TYR A 38 -18.99 -11.19 1.57
CA TYR A 38 -17.97 -10.14 1.53
C TYR A 38 -17.74 -9.49 2.91
N LEU A 39 -18.82 -9.24 3.67
CA LEU A 39 -18.69 -8.69 5.02
C LEU A 39 -18.07 -9.68 6.01
N LYS A 40 -18.31 -10.99 5.86
CA LYS A 40 -17.71 -12.00 6.74
C LYS A 40 -16.22 -12.22 6.45
N GLU A 41 -15.84 -12.20 5.17
CA GLU A 41 -14.44 -12.28 4.71
C GLU A 41 -13.65 -11.00 5.02
N LEU A 42 -14.32 -9.84 5.01
CA LEU A 42 -13.79 -8.58 5.53
C LEU A 42 -13.66 -8.62 7.06
N VAL A 43 -14.63 -9.16 7.80
CA VAL A 43 -14.62 -9.26 9.28
C VAL A 43 -13.54 -10.21 9.79
N GLU A 44 -13.30 -11.35 9.11
CA GLU A 44 -12.22 -12.27 9.47
C GLU A 44 -10.83 -11.65 9.22
N ASN A 45 -10.65 -10.84 8.17
CA ASN A 45 -9.44 -10.04 7.95
C ASN A 45 -9.36 -8.78 8.84
N ILE A 46 -10.50 -8.23 9.29
CA ILE A 46 -10.56 -7.10 10.22
C ILE A 46 -10.15 -7.52 11.62
N SER A 47 -10.37 -8.76 12.03
CA SER A 47 -9.99 -9.26 13.36
C SER A 47 -8.49 -9.05 13.65
N GLU A 48 -7.61 -9.15 12.63
CA GLU A 48 -6.18 -8.81 12.75
C GLU A 48 -5.93 -7.28 12.70
N ARG A 49 -6.79 -6.51 12.03
CA ARG A 49 -6.72 -5.03 11.95
C ARG A 49 -7.31 -4.29 13.17
N VAL A 50 -8.08 -4.96 14.04
CA VAL A 50 -8.71 -4.35 15.22
C VAL A 50 -7.69 -3.80 16.23
N HIS A 51 -6.42 -4.23 16.17
CA HIS A 51 -5.35 -3.58 16.93
C HIS A 51 -4.97 -2.17 16.41
N SER A 52 -5.35 -1.78 15.19
CA SER A 52 -5.14 -0.42 14.66
C SER A 52 -6.37 0.49 14.85
N SER A 53 -7.57 -0.08 14.99
CA SER A 53 -8.85 0.66 15.04
C SER A 53 -9.21 1.27 16.40
N ILE A 54 -8.40 1.03 17.45
CA ILE A 54 -8.55 1.73 18.74
C ILE A 54 -8.21 3.22 18.59
N ASN A 55 -7.43 3.62 17.57
CA ASN A 55 -7.17 5.04 17.27
C ASN A 55 -8.38 5.77 16.64
N SER A 56 -9.25 5.07 15.92
CA SER A 56 -10.46 5.67 15.32
C SER A 56 -11.53 6.05 16.35
N LEU A 57 -11.55 5.42 17.53
CA LEU A 57 -12.48 5.78 18.61
C LEU A 57 -12.05 7.03 19.39
N GLN A 58 -10.76 7.40 19.36
CA GLN A 58 -10.30 8.67 19.93
C GLN A 58 -10.67 9.88 19.06
N ILE A 59 -10.77 9.70 17.74
CA ILE A 59 -11.17 10.75 16.78
C ILE A 59 -12.63 11.21 17.02
N ILE A 60 -13.52 10.30 17.42
CA ILE A 60 -14.93 10.64 17.66
C ILE A 60 -15.10 11.55 18.89
N ASN A 61 -14.28 11.38 19.93
CA ASN A 61 -14.31 12.28 21.09
C ASN A 61 -13.71 13.66 20.79
N SER A 62 -12.72 13.75 19.89
CA SER A 62 -12.17 15.03 19.44
C SER A 62 -13.13 15.82 18.56
N LEU A 63 -13.94 15.13 17.74
CA LEU A 63 -14.91 15.76 16.84
C LEU A 63 -16.12 16.37 17.56
N GLN A 64 -16.45 15.92 18.78
CA GLN A 64 -17.54 16.53 19.57
C GLN A 64 -17.19 17.93 20.13
N GLN A 65 -15.92 18.32 20.16
CA GLN A 65 -15.49 19.65 20.65
C GLN A 65 -15.25 20.67 19.52
N ILE A 66 -15.09 20.22 18.27
CA ILE A 66 -14.81 21.09 17.11
C ILE A 66 -16.11 21.65 16.48
N THR A 67 -17.28 21.12 16.86
CA THR A 67 -18.60 21.48 16.34
C THR A 67 -19.12 22.89 16.69
N HIS A 68 -18.34 23.76 17.32
CA HIS A 68 -18.77 25.13 17.65
C HIS A 68 -18.14 26.25 16.80
N ALA A 69 -17.38 25.93 15.74
CA ALA A 69 -16.69 26.95 14.95
C ALA A 69 -16.90 26.90 13.42
N TYR A 70 -17.71 25.99 12.89
CA TYR A 70 -17.95 25.91 11.44
C TYR A 70 -19.44 25.76 11.14
N GLU A 71 -20.03 26.77 10.50
CA GLU A 71 -21.27 26.59 9.75
C GLU A 71 -20.98 25.58 8.64
N LEU A 72 -21.44 24.34 8.82
CA LEU A 72 -21.38 23.33 7.78
C LEU A 72 -22.23 23.83 6.60
N PRO A 73 -21.70 23.85 5.37
CA PRO A 73 -22.54 24.13 4.21
C PRO A 73 -23.68 23.11 4.16
N SER A 74 -24.85 23.53 3.70
CA SER A 74 -26.01 22.65 3.52
C SER A 74 -25.64 21.47 2.61
N PHE A 75 -25.35 20.33 3.21
CA PHE A 75 -25.12 19.07 2.50
C PHE A 75 -26.48 18.54 2.04
N ALA A 76 -26.93 19.01 0.87
CA ALA A 76 -27.97 18.33 0.13
C ALA A 76 -27.33 17.11 -0.56
N LEU A 77 -27.12 16.03 0.20
CA LEU A 77 -26.81 14.73 -0.37
C LEU A 77 -28.11 14.16 -0.94
N THR A 78 -28.12 13.86 -2.23
CA THR A 78 -29.20 13.12 -2.88
C THR A 78 -28.96 11.62 -2.74
N ASP A 79 -30.01 10.81 -2.84
CA ASP A 79 -29.85 9.34 -2.85
C ASP A 79 -28.95 8.89 -4.03
N ASP A 80 -28.96 9.62 -5.14
CA ASP A 80 -28.07 9.38 -6.28
C ASP A 80 -26.58 9.63 -5.93
N ASP A 81 -26.27 10.49 -4.95
CA ASP A 81 -24.90 10.67 -4.44
C ASP A 81 -24.42 9.47 -3.58
N LEU A 82 -25.35 8.60 -3.15
CA LEU A 82 -25.03 7.35 -2.44
C LEU A 82 -24.84 6.16 -3.39
N PHE A 83 -25.25 6.28 -4.65
CA PHE A 83 -25.15 5.22 -5.65
C PHE A 83 -24.23 5.61 -6.79
N ALA A 84 -23.05 4.99 -6.81
CA ALA A 84 -22.11 5.26 -7.85
C ALA A 84 -22.42 4.46 -9.14
N PRO A 85 -22.22 5.04 -10.34
CA PRO A 85 -22.60 4.40 -11.59
C PRO A 85 -21.79 3.12 -11.85
N ILE A 86 -22.50 2.03 -12.17
CA ILE A 86 -21.87 0.74 -12.51
C ILE A 86 -21.17 0.88 -13.87
N THR A 87 -19.90 0.50 -13.93
CA THR A 87 -19.10 0.48 -15.16
C THR A 87 -18.74 -0.95 -15.55
N ASP A 88 -18.89 -1.29 -16.82
CA ASP A 88 -18.45 -2.55 -17.42
C ASP A 88 -16.96 -2.54 -17.79
N LYS A 89 -16.34 -1.36 -17.80
CA LYS A 89 -14.92 -1.16 -18.10
C LYS A 89 -14.08 -1.06 -16.82
N PHE A 90 -12.89 -1.65 -16.89
CA PHE A 90 -11.87 -1.53 -15.85
C PHE A 90 -11.38 -0.08 -15.76
N LEU A 91 -11.40 0.47 -14.54
CA LEU A 91 -11.15 1.88 -14.24
C LEU A 91 -12.01 2.83 -15.08
N GLY A 92 -13.17 2.39 -15.57
CA GLY A 92 -14.05 3.15 -16.49
C GLY A 92 -13.51 3.30 -17.92
N ASP A 93 -12.28 2.87 -18.20
CA ASP A 93 -11.55 3.23 -19.42
C ASP A 93 -11.16 2.04 -20.30
N TYR A 94 -10.99 0.85 -19.72
CA TYR A 94 -10.41 -0.33 -20.38
C TYR A 94 -11.36 -1.51 -20.46
N SER A 95 -11.58 -2.01 -21.66
CA SER A 95 -12.24 -3.29 -21.90
C SER A 95 -11.32 -4.47 -21.60
N LEU A 96 -11.92 -5.64 -21.36
CA LEU A 96 -11.17 -6.88 -21.17
C LEU A 96 -10.20 -7.18 -22.33
N LYS A 97 -10.60 -6.90 -23.58
CA LYS A 97 -9.75 -7.09 -24.77
C LYS A 97 -8.51 -6.20 -24.75
N GLU A 98 -8.64 -4.95 -24.32
CA GLU A 98 -7.50 -4.03 -24.18
C GLU A 98 -6.54 -4.47 -23.08
N ILE A 99 -7.06 -5.03 -21.97
CA ILE A 99 -6.22 -5.62 -20.93
C ILE A 99 -5.44 -6.82 -21.46
N TYR A 100 -6.08 -7.74 -22.18
CA TYR A 100 -5.38 -8.85 -22.84
C TYR A 100 -4.28 -8.35 -23.80
N TYR A 101 -4.60 -7.39 -24.65
CA TYR A 101 -3.63 -6.78 -25.55
C TYR A 101 -2.45 -6.16 -24.79
N GLY A 102 -2.71 -5.50 -23.66
CA GLY A 102 -1.68 -4.97 -22.77
C GLY A 102 -0.76 -6.06 -22.22
N LEU A 103 -1.32 -7.15 -21.68
CA LEU A 103 -0.55 -8.28 -21.16
C LEU A 103 0.36 -8.91 -22.24
N ASP A 104 -0.13 -9.01 -23.48
CA ASP A 104 0.65 -9.50 -24.62
C ASP A 104 1.75 -8.50 -25.03
N LYS A 105 1.39 -7.22 -25.21
CA LYS A 105 2.32 -6.16 -25.63
C LYS A 105 3.51 -6.00 -24.69
N TYR A 106 3.30 -6.10 -23.37
CA TYR A 106 4.37 -5.98 -22.37
C TYR A 106 5.09 -7.32 -22.11
N GLY A 107 4.67 -8.40 -22.80
CA GLY A 107 5.27 -9.72 -22.72
C GLY A 107 5.03 -10.42 -21.38
N ILE A 108 3.97 -10.06 -20.66
CA ILE A 108 3.58 -10.72 -19.40
C ILE A 108 3.11 -12.14 -19.71
N LYS A 109 2.21 -12.29 -20.70
CA LYS A 109 1.68 -13.60 -21.09
C LYS A 109 2.78 -14.56 -21.53
N LYS A 110 3.70 -14.09 -22.39
CA LYS A 110 4.87 -14.86 -22.85
C LYS A 110 5.72 -15.40 -21.69
N GLU A 111 5.91 -14.58 -20.65
CA GLU A 111 6.71 -14.93 -19.48
C GLU A 111 5.99 -15.97 -18.59
N LEU A 112 4.65 -15.88 -18.48
CA LEU A 112 3.83 -16.89 -17.81
C LEU A 112 3.82 -18.22 -18.59
N GLU A 113 3.68 -18.18 -19.91
CA GLU A 113 3.74 -19.36 -20.79
C GLU A 113 5.09 -20.08 -20.70
N ALA A 114 6.20 -19.33 -20.61
CA ALA A 114 7.53 -19.90 -20.42
C ALA A 114 7.69 -20.65 -19.08
N ARG A 115 6.85 -20.36 -18.08
CA ARG A 115 6.79 -21.08 -16.79
C ARG A 115 5.79 -22.24 -16.80
N GLY A 116 5.15 -22.51 -17.94
CA GLY A 116 4.19 -23.61 -18.10
C GLY A 116 2.74 -23.22 -17.85
N TYR A 117 2.42 -21.94 -17.66
CA TYR A 117 1.04 -21.44 -17.58
C TYR A 117 0.52 -21.13 -18.99
N LYS A 118 -0.22 -22.07 -19.58
CA LYS A 118 -0.65 -22.01 -20.99
C LYS A 118 -2.11 -21.57 -21.16
N ASP A 119 -2.92 -21.71 -20.13
CA ASP A 119 -4.35 -21.48 -20.13
C ASP A 119 -4.70 -20.27 -19.25
N ILE A 120 -4.12 -19.13 -19.61
CA ILE A 120 -4.26 -17.87 -18.86
C ILE A 120 -5.71 -17.37 -18.91
N ILE A 121 -6.25 -17.05 -17.73
CA ILE A 121 -7.56 -16.45 -17.52
C ILE A 121 -7.36 -15.07 -16.90
N VAL A 122 -7.95 -14.05 -17.51
CA VAL A 122 -8.00 -12.68 -16.98
C VAL A 122 -9.42 -12.40 -16.53
N ASN A 123 -9.58 -12.02 -15.27
CA ASN A 123 -10.84 -11.60 -14.67
C ASN A 123 -10.76 -10.15 -14.21
N LEU A 124 -11.82 -9.39 -14.49
CA LEU A 124 -11.99 -8.01 -14.06
C LEU A 124 -13.19 -7.95 -13.12
N ASP A 125 -12.98 -7.45 -11.92
CA ASP A 125 -14.07 -7.10 -11.01
C ASP A 125 -14.20 -5.57 -10.97
N THR A 126 -15.34 -5.09 -11.46
CA THR A 126 -15.72 -3.67 -11.50
C THR A 126 -16.97 -3.41 -10.66
N SER A 127 -17.30 -4.33 -9.75
CA SER A 127 -18.48 -4.23 -8.89
C SER A 127 -18.36 -3.15 -7.81
N ASP A 128 -17.15 -2.89 -7.32
CA ASP A 128 -16.85 -1.71 -6.51
C ASP A 128 -16.49 -0.55 -7.43
N TYR A 129 -17.21 0.56 -7.26
CA TYR A 129 -17.07 1.75 -8.08
C TYR A 129 -15.70 2.42 -7.95
N PHE A 130 -15.12 2.36 -6.75
CA PHE A 130 -13.89 3.06 -6.46
C PHE A 130 -12.67 2.18 -6.70
N VAL A 131 -12.72 0.92 -6.29
CA VAL A 131 -11.59 -0.01 -6.35
C VAL A 131 -11.93 -1.14 -7.28
N HIS A 132 -11.28 -1.18 -8.45
CA HIS A 132 -11.44 -2.29 -9.36
C HIS A 132 -10.35 -3.33 -9.10
N LYS A 133 -10.66 -4.59 -9.39
CA LYS A 133 -9.71 -5.70 -9.29
C LYS A 133 -9.41 -6.29 -10.66
N LEU A 134 -8.13 -6.48 -10.94
CA LEU A 134 -7.63 -7.25 -12.08
C LEU A 134 -6.92 -8.49 -11.54
N CYS A 135 -7.45 -9.66 -11.86
CA CYS A 135 -6.85 -10.94 -11.53
C CYS A 135 -6.42 -11.67 -12.81
N VAL A 136 -5.16 -12.09 -12.85
CA VAL A 136 -4.62 -12.99 -13.87
C VAL A 136 -4.33 -14.32 -13.18
N THR A 137 -4.90 -15.40 -13.69
CA THR A 137 -4.72 -16.76 -13.18
C THR A 137 -4.56 -17.73 -14.36
N ASP A 138 -4.41 -19.02 -14.07
CA ASP A 138 -4.30 -20.07 -15.08
C ASP A 138 -5.17 -21.27 -14.68
N LYS A 139 -5.83 -21.92 -15.65
CA LYS A 139 -6.71 -23.09 -15.39
C LYS A 139 -6.03 -24.16 -14.55
N SER A 140 -4.74 -24.35 -14.75
CA SER A 140 -3.99 -25.42 -14.12
C SER A 140 -3.71 -25.17 -12.62
N LEU A 141 -4.07 -23.98 -12.10
CA LEU A 141 -4.11 -23.71 -10.65
C LEU A 141 -5.38 -24.23 -9.97
N PHE A 142 -6.40 -24.65 -10.73
CA PHE A 142 -7.67 -25.12 -10.20
C PHE A 142 -7.79 -26.65 -10.31
N SER A 143 -8.00 -27.34 -9.19
CA SER A 143 -8.29 -28.77 -9.16
C SER A 143 -9.79 -29.02 -9.31
N ASN A 144 -10.27 -29.23 -10.54
CA ASN A 144 -11.53 -29.87 -10.97
C ASN A 144 -12.89 -29.64 -10.23
N SER A 145 -13.03 -28.69 -9.31
CA SER A 145 -14.34 -28.35 -8.75
C SER A 145 -14.49 -26.84 -8.52
N MET A 146 -15.38 -26.24 -9.31
CA MET A 146 -15.91 -24.88 -9.21
C MET A 146 -14.90 -23.75 -9.00
N ILE A 147 -14.71 -22.99 -10.09
CA ILE A 147 -14.21 -21.61 -10.14
C ILE A 147 -15.16 -20.72 -9.32
N LYS A 148 -15.12 -20.79 -7.99
CA LYS A 148 -15.94 -19.93 -7.12
C LYS A 148 -15.15 -19.19 -6.06
N ASN A 149 -13.99 -19.71 -5.62
CA ASN A 149 -13.10 -19.00 -4.71
C ASN A 149 -11.69 -18.88 -5.31
N TYR A 150 -11.32 -17.66 -5.70
CA TYR A 150 -9.97 -17.32 -6.16
C TYR A 150 -8.95 -17.18 -5.01
N ASN A 151 -9.31 -17.54 -3.78
CA ASN A 151 -8.50 -17.26 -2.58
C ASN A 151 -7.12 -17.94 -2.71
N GLY A 152 -6.11 -17.12 -3.01
CA GLY A 152 -4.72 -17.53 -3.23
C GLY A 152 -4.41 -18.13 -4.61
N GLN A 153 -5.40 -18.40 -5.47
CA GLN A 153 -5.22 -19.07 -6.76
C GLN A 153 -5.10 -18.06 -7.92
N PHE A 154 -4.08 -17.21 -7.84
CA PHE A 154 -3.78 -16.20 -8.86
C PHE A 154 -2.27 -16.11 -9.13
N LEU A 155 -1.95 -15.62 -10.32
CA LEU A 155 -0.59 -15.28 -10.73
C LEU A 155 -0.34 -13.78 -10.52
N ILE A 156 -1.31 -12.94 -10.88
CA ILE A 156 -1.28 -11.49 -10.65
C ILE A 156 -2.61 -11.11 -10.02
N ASP A 157 -2.58 -10.39 -8.90
CA ASP A 157 -3.76 -9.78 -8.30
C ASP A 157 -3.51 -8.30 -8.04
N LEU A 158 -4.31 -7.45 -8.66
CA LEU A 158 -4.17 -6.00 -8.61
C LEU A 158 -5.49 -5.37 -8.14
N PHE A 159 -5.42 -4.61 -7.06
CA PHE A 159 -6.48 -3.70 -6.63
C PHE A 159 -6.04 -2.27 -6.90
N VAL A 160 -6.85 -1.55 -7.65
CA VAL A 160 -6.50 -0.23 -8.12
C VAL A 160 -7.72 0.67 -8.19
N ARG A 161 -7.53 1.92 -7.79
CA ARG A 161 -8.52 2.98 -7.81
C ARG A 161 -8.11 4.05 -8.82
N LYS A 162 -9.07 4.54 -9.60
CA LYS A 162 -8.90 5.77 -10.38
C LYS A 162 -9.64 6.89 -9.65
N LYS A 163 -8.93 7.93 -9.24
CA LYS A 163 -9.51 9.05 -8.48
C LYS A 163 -8.90 10.38 -8.94
N GLU A 164 -9.74 11.41 -8.97
CA GLU A 164 -9.30 12.80 -9.05
C GLU A 164 -8.87 13.25 -7.64
N PHE A 165 -7.58 13.52 -7.47
CA PHE A 165 -6.97 14.00 -6.23
C PHE A 165 -6.92 15.53 -6.22
N ILE A 166 -7.31 16.12 -5.11
CA ILE A 166 -6.93 17.47 -4.71
C ILE A 166 -5.83 17.40 -3.63
N LEU A 167 -5.21 18.53 -3.29
CA LEU A 167 -4.12 18.56 -2.32
C LEU A 167 -4.46 17.87 -0.99
N SER A 168 -5.67 18.09 -0.48
CA SER A 168 -6.12 17.48 0.77
C SER A 168 -6.32 15.97 0.71
N ASP A 169 -6.35 15.36 -0.48
CA ASP A 169 -6.42 13.90 -0.62
C ASP A 169 -5.08 13.21 -0.36
N PHE A 170 -3.97 13.93 -0.48
CA PHE A 170 -2.64 13.39 -0.18
C PHE A 170 -2.45 13.26 1.32
N LYS A 171 -2.25 12.01 1.78
CA LYS A 171 -1.97 11.67 3.18
C LYS A 171 -0.72 12.37 3.70
N THR A 172 0.32 12.51 2.88
CA THR A 172 1.55 13.20 3.30
C THR A 172 1.30 14.68 3.62
N TYR A 173 0.46 15.37 2.85
CA TYR A 173 0.08 16.75 3.12
C TYR A 173 -0.68 16.87 4.45
N GLN A 174 -1.64 15.97 4.69
CA GLN A 174 -2.37 15.91 5.97
C GLN A 174 -1.43 15.64 7.15
N LEU A 175 -0.44 14.75 6.97
CA LEU A 175 0.56 14.41 7.97
C LEU A 175 1.42 15.63 8.33
N LEU A 176 1.99 16.31 7.34
CA LEU A 176 2.83 17.49 7.54
C LEU A 176 2.10 18.61 8.29
N ARG A 177 0.82 18.86 7.94
CA ARG A 177 -0.01 19.81 8.68
C ARG A 177 -0.23 19.43 10.13
N ARG A 178 -0.42 18.13 10.42
CA ARG A 178 -0.52 17.65 11.81
C ARG A 178 0.79 17.87 12.56
N ILE A 179 1.94 17.54 11.98
CA ILE A 179 3.25 17.70 12.65
C ILE A 179 3.46 19.16 13.10
N GLU A 180 3.13 20.13 12.25
CA GLU A 180 3.23 21.56 12.58
C GLU A 180 2.32 21.95 13.76
N SER A 181 1.06 21.55 13.74
CA SER A 181 0.09 21.96 14.77
C SER A 181 0.44 21.40 16.16
N PHE A 182 1.00 20.19 16.22
CA PHE A 182 1.41 19.56 17.49
C PHE A 182 2.74 20.08 18.04
N HIS A 183 3.57 20.75 17.24
CA HIS A 183 4.74 21.45 17.76
C HIS A 183 4.34 22.59 18.73
N ASN A 184 3.10 23.10 18.63
CA ASN A 184 2.62 24.25 19.38
C ASN A 184 1.66 23.90 20.55
N GLU A 185 1.33 22.62 20.77
CA GLU A 185 0.35 22.18 21.80
C GLU A 185 0.95 21.26 22.89
N LYS A 186 0.28 21.20 24.05
CA LYS A 186 0.64 20.36 25.21
C LYS A 186 0.27 18.87 25.07
N PHE A 187 -0.35 18.45 23.96
CA PHE A 187 -0.85 17.09 23.77
C PHE A 187 0.11 16.25 22.93
N LYS A 188 0.45 15.05 23.43
CA LYS A 188 1.38 14.13 22.78
C LYS A 188 0.65 13.15 21.88
N ASP A 189 0.71 13.35 20.57
CA ASP A 189 0.33 12.32 19.60
C ASP A 189 1.50 11.35 19.40
N LYS A 190 1.37 10.13 19.93
CA LYS A 190 2.40 9.07 19.85
C LYS A 190 2.75 8.67 18.41
N GLN A 191 1.90 8.95 17.42
CA GLN A 191 2.23 8.68 16.02
C GLN A 191 3.14 9.77 15.44
N ILE A 192 2.93 11.03 15.85
CA ILE A 192 3.77 12.17 15.43
C ILE A 192 5.14 12.10 16.11
N GLU A 193 5.21 11.68 17.37
CA GLU A 193 6.49 11.48 18.08
C GLU A 193 7.42 10.47 17.39
N LYS A 194 6.88 9.57 16.56
CA LYS A 194 7.67 8.58 15.81
C LYS A 194 8.26 9.13 14.50
N ILE A 195 7.90 10.35 14.10
CA ILE A 195 8.38 10.95 12.86
C ILE A 195 9.75 11.56 13.12
N LYS A 196 10.79 10.94 12.55
CA LYS A 196 12.20 11.30 12.80
C LYS A 196 12.82 12.15 11.69
N TYR A 197 12.22 12.20 10.51
CA TYR A 197 12.81 12.83 9.32
C TYR A 197 12.49 14.33 9.18
N VAL A 198 11.46 14.83 9.86
CA VAL A 198 11.04 16.23 9.75
C VAL A 198 10.51 16.74 11.09
N ASP A 199 10.88 17.98 11.43
CA ASP A 199 10.40 18.71 12.60
C ASP A 199 9.22 19.63 12.22
N GLY A 200 8.56 20.25 13.21
CA GLY A 200 7.38 21.11 12.96
C GLY A 200 7.64 22.28 12.01
N PHE A 201 8.82 22.91 12.10
CA PHE A 201 9.21 24.00 11.22
C PHE A 201 9.41 23.51 9.78
N GLY A 202 10.18 22.43 9.60
CA GLY A 202 10.40 21.81 8.30
C GLY A 202 9.10 21.32 7.66
N ALA A 203 8.19 20.75 8.46
CA ALA A 203 6.87 20.34 8.00
C ALA A 203 6.05 21.55 7.52
N SER A 204 6.11 22.67 8.25
CA SER A 204 5.48 23.93 7.86
C SER A 204 5.93 24.45 6.50
N GLU A 205 7.24 24.47 6.29
CA GLU A 205 7.82 24.94 5.03
C GLU A 205 7.44 24.03 3.86
N ILE A 206 7.42 22.71 4.07
CA ILE A 206 7.07 21.76 3.02
C ILE A 206 5.59 21.83 2.66
N TYR A 207 4.66 21.80 3.62
CA TYR A 207 3.24 21.79 3.25
C TYR A 207 2.83 23.12 2.59
N LYS A 208 3.40 24.27 2.97
CA LYS A 208 3.18 25.56 2.28
C LYS A 208 3.70 25.55 0.85
N PHE A 209 4.86 24.91 0.64
CA PHE A 209 5.37 24.66 -0.71
C PHE A 209 4.41 23.78 -1.51
N MET A 210 3.86 22.72 -0.91
CA MET A 210 2.86 21.88 -1.55
C MET A 210 1.58 22.66 -1.89
N GLU A 211 1.07 23.50 -0.99
CA GLU A 211 -0.08 24.40 -1.25
C GLU A 211 0.16 25.30 -2.45
N HIS A 212 1.39 25.77 -2.64
CA HIS A 212 1.74 26.65 -3.75
C HIS A 212 1.90 25.91 -5.09
N GLN A 213 2.41 24.68 -5.08
CA GLN A 213 2.84 23.97 -6.30
C GLN A 213 1.92 22.80 -6.70
N LEU A 214 1.09 22.29 -5.78
CA LEU A 214 0.09 21.24 -6.01
C LEU A 214 -1.33 21.82 -5.90
N ASN A 215 -1.57 22.94 -6.59
CA ASN A 215 -2.83 23.68 -6.55
C ASN A 215 -3.86 23.26 -7.63
N ASP A 216 -3.55 22.22 -8.40
CA ASP A 216 -4.43 21.64 -9.40
C ASP A 216 -5.17 20.40 -8.88
N LYS A 217 -6.06 19.88 -9.73
CA LYS A 217 -6.61 18.53 -9.59
C LYS A 217 -5.75 17.53 -10.36
N TYR A 218 -5.56 16.32 -9.83
CA TYR A 218 -4.71 15.29 -10.43
C TYR A 218 -5.49 13.98 -10.60
N LEU A 219 -5.70 13.52 -11.83
CA LEU A 219 -6.32 12.22 -12.07
C LEU A 219 -5.27 11.11 -11.92
N LEU A 220 -5.31 10.39 -10.80
CA LEU A 220 -4.31 9.38 -10.45
C LEU A 220 -4.89 7.97 -10.42
N SER A 221 -4.05 7.01 -10.76
CA SER A 221 -4.29 5.59 -10.49
C SER A 221 -3.58 5.20 -9.19
N LEU A 222 -4.35 5.04 -8.12
CA LEU A 222 -3.86 4.58 -6.82
C LEU A 222 -3.81 3.05 -6.81
N ILE A 223 -2.60 2.50 -6.73
CA ILE A 223 -2.36 1.07 -6.53
C ILE A 223 -2.56 0.79 -5.04
N GLU A 224 -3.70 0.19 -4.70
CA GLU A 224 -4.04 -0.20 -3.33
C GLU A 224 -3.31 -1.49 -2.94
N TRP A 225 -3.18 -2.41 -3.90
CA TRP A 225 -2.48 -3.68 -3.72
C TRP A 225 -2.04 -4.23 -5.07
N ILE A 226 -0.83 -4.78 -5.14
CA ILE A 226 -0.41 -5.61 -6.26
C ILE A 226 0.41 -6.79 -5.75
N CYS A 227 0.00 -8.00 -6.11
CA CYS A 227 0.75 -9.21 -5.83
C CYS A 227 1.00 -9.96 -7.13
N MET A 228 2.23 -10.44 -7.31
CA MET A 228 2.64 -11.23 -8.46
C MET A 228 3.42 -12.43 -7.96
N GLN A 229 2.81 -13.60 -8.01
CA GLN A 229 3.31 -14.79 -7.33
C GLN A 229 3.22 -16.04 -8.20
N ASP A 230 4.11 -16.99 -7.94
CA ASP A 230 4.15 -18.29 -8.60
C ASP A 230 3.78 -19.37 -7.58
N PRO A 231 2.49 -19.77 -7.51
CA PRO A 231 2.03 -20.74 -6.50
C PRO A 231 2.61 -22.14 -6.66
N ARG A 232 3.28 -22.44 -7.78
CA ARG A 232 3.90 -23.74 -8.06
C ARG A 232 5.36 -23.80 -7.69
N SER A 233 5.95 -22.64 -7.41
CA SER A 233 7.35 -22.52 -7.05
C SER A 233 7.52 -22.55 -5.53
N GLU A 234 8.69 -22.99 -5.11
CA GLU A 234 9.13 -22.95 -3.71
C GLU A 234 10.19 -21.87 -3.51
N PHE A 235 10.28 -21.33 -2.30
CA PHE A 235 11.36 -20.42 -1.94
C PHE A 235 12.70 -21.14 -1.96
N SER A 236 13.75 -20.42 -2.32
CA SER A 236 15.11 -20.95 -2.34
C SER A 236 16.08 -19.98 -1.67
N LYS A 237 17.32 -20.44 -1.43
CA LYS A 237 18.39 -19.61 -0.89
C LYS A 237 18.71 -18.36 -1.73
N ASP A 238 18.50 -18.45 -3.05
CA ASP A 238 18.70 -17.35 -4.00
C ASP A 238 17.42 -16.53 -4.26
N LYS A 239 16.28 -17.01 -3.74
CA LYS A 239 14.98 -16.37 -3.83
C LYS A 239 14.28 -16.46 -2.46
N PRO A 240 14.86 -15.84 -1.42
CA PRO A 240 14.27 -15.84 -0.09
C PRO A 240 12.93 -15.10 -0.08
N GLN A 241 12.10 -15.48 0.89
CA GLN A 241 10.76 -14.91 1.10
C GLN A 241 10.85 -13.46 1.59
N PHE A 242 10.12 -12.54 0.97
CA PHE A 242 9.90 -11.20 1.54
C PHE A 242 8.84 -11.21 2.65
N PRO A 243 8.85 -10.23 3.58
CA PRO A 243 7.74 -10.04 4.50
C PRO A 243 6.39 -9.97 3.76
N GLY A 244 5.37 -10.68 4.27
CA GLY A 244 4.03 -10.73 3.67
C GLY A 244 3.87 -11.63 2.44
N GLN A 245 4.93 -12.28 1.97
CA GLN A 245 4.90 -13.11 0.75
C GLN A 245 4.54 -14.57 1.05
N ASN A 246 3.52 -15.12 0.40
CA ASN A 246 3.15 -16.54 0.57
C ASN A 246 3.82 -17.47 -0.45
N HIS A 247 4.13 -16.97 -1.64
CA HIS A 247 4.77 -17.73 -2.73
C HIS A 247 5.84 -16.90 -3.43
N PRO A 248 6.89 -17.51 -4.02
CA PRO A 248 7.92 -16.80 -4.76
C PRO A 248 7.35 -15.87 -5.84
N GLY A 249 8.00 -14.73 -6.07
CA GLY A 249 7.52 -13.72 -7.00
C GLY A 249 7.76 -14.12 -8.46
N LEU A 250 6.87 -13.72 -9.37
CA LEU A 250 6.99 -14.01 -10.81
C LEU A 250 8.11 -13.25 -11.53
N ARG A 251 8.71 -12.24 -10.86
CA ARG A 251 9.66 -11.26 -11.45
C ARG A 251 9.05 -10.46 -12.61
N LEU A 252 7.75 -10.13 -12.51
CA LEU A 252 7.00 -9.38 -13.51
C LEU A 252 6.84 -7.89 -13.20
N GLY A 253 7.38 -7.41 -12.06
CA GLY A 253 7.13 -6.06 -11.55
C GLY A 253 7.35 -4.95 -12.58
N LYS A 254 8.50 -4.96 -13.26
CA LYS A 254 8.80 -3.99 -14.33
C LYS A 254 7.81 -4.04 -15.49
N LYS A 255 7.37 -5.23 -15.90
CA LYS A 255 6.41 -5.40 -17.00
C LYS A 255 5.01 -4.93 -16.59
N ALA A 256 4.57 -5.29 -15.39
CA ALA A 256 3.30 -4.85 -14.83
C ALA A 256 3.26 -3.33 -14.63
N GLY A 257 4.33 -2.76 -14.06
CA GLY A 257 4.49 -1.30 -13.93
C GLY A 257 4.40 -0.58 -15.27
N ASN A 258 5.14 -1.06 -16.29
CA ASN A 258 5.09 -0.48 -17.63
C ASN A 258 3.71 -0.55 -18.29
N LEU A 259 2.95 -1.64 -18.05
CA LEU A 259 1.56 -1.75 -18.49
C LEU A 259 0.70 -0.66 -17.83
N LEU A 260 0.76 -0.52 -16.50
CA LEU A 260 -0.03 0.48 -15.78
C LEU A 260 0.36 1.92 -16.16
N ILE A 261 1.65 2.19 -16.35
CA ILE A 261 2.14 3.48 -16.84
C ILE A 261 1.59 3.78 -18.23
N SER A 262 1.64 2.80 -19.15
CA SER A 262 1.07 2.96 -20.48
C SER A 262 -0.43 3.20 -20.47
N MET A 263 -1.14 2.61 -19.52
CA MET A 263 -2.55 2.88 -19.34
C MET A 263 -2.75 4.36 -18.98
N ALA A 264 -2.09 4.84 -17.93
CA ALA A 264 -2.14 6.24 -17.53
C ALA A 264 -1.80 7.20 -18.69
N VAL A 265 -0.73 6.93 -19.44
CA VAL A 265 -0.34 7.74 -20.61
C VAL A 265 -1.43 7.77 -21.67
N HIS A 266 -2.00 6.61 -22.04
CA HIS A 266 -2.99 6.52 -23.13
C HIS A 266 -4.31 7.22 -22.81
N LYS A 267 -4.69 7.32 -21.53
CA LYS A 267 -5.94 7.96 -21.10
C LYS A 267 -5.74 9.36 -20.53
N GLY A 268 -4.51 9.89 -20.61
CA GLY A 268 -4.21 11.25 -20.14
C GLY A 268 -4.32 11.41 -18.63
N TRP A 269 -4.08 10.35 -17.85
CA TRP A 269 -3.99 10.44 -16.40
C TRP A 269 -2.68 11.11 -15.98
N ASP A 270 -2.67 11.69 -14.79
CA ASP A 270 -1.56 12.49 -14.28
C ASP A 270 -0.42 11.66 -13.70
N GLY A 271 -0.70 10.43 -13.28
CA GLY A 271 0.30 9.54 -12.72
C GLY A 271 -0.29 8.32 -12.04
N LEU A 272 0.62 7.54 -11.46
CA LEU A 272 0.31 6.43 -10.59
C LEU A 272 0.77 6.81 -9.18
N THR A 273 0.07 6.34 -8.16
CA THR A 273 0.43 6.58 -6.76
C THR A 273 0.23 5.32 -5.93
N ASN A 274 0.98 5.18 -4.85
CA ASN A 274 0.90 4.09 -3.90
C ASN A 274 1.46 4.52 -2.53
N VAL A 275 1.13 3.78 -1.48
CA VAL A 275 1.79 3.88 -0.17
C VAL A 275 2.45 2.52 0.12
N PRO A 276 3.77 2.37 -0.07
CA PRO A 276 4.43 1.08 -0.01
C PRO A 276 4.54 0.55 1.43
N GLU A 277 3.66 -0.38 1.80
CA GLU A 277 3.56 -0.91 3.18
C GLU A 277 4.88 -1.41 3.79
N HIS A 278 5.75 -2.00 2.97
CA HIS A 278 7.04 -2.54 3.39
C HIS A 278 8.22 -1.81 2.72
N PHE A 279 9.39 -1.83 3.37
CA PHE A 279 10.62 -1.24 2.83
C PHE A 279 10.99 -1.77 1.44
N HIS A 280 10.93 -3.08 1.19
CA HIS A 280 11.19 -3.63 -0.15
C HIS A 280 10.21 -3.12 -1.21
N ASN A 281 8.95 -2.85 -0.86
CA ASN A 281 8.00 -2.28 -1.81
C ASN A 281 8.49 -0.90 -2.23
N ALA A 282 8.82 -0.05 -1.26
CA ALA A 282 9.32 1.30 -1.52
C ALA A 282 10.60 1.29 -2.37
N TYR A 283 11.53 0.37 -2.06
CA TYR A 283 12.76 0.17 -2.81
C TYR A 283 12.50 -0.25 -4.25
N VAL A 284 11.64 -1.25 -4.48
CA VAL A 284 11.31 -1.72 -5.83
C VAL A 284 10.61 -0.62 -6.65
N TYR A 285 9.65 0.10 -6.06
CA TYR A 285 8.99 1.22 -6.74
C TYR A 285 9.97 2.35 -7.05
N HIS A 286 10.88 2.66 -6.13
CA HIS A 286 11.94 3.65 -6.36
C HIS A 286 12.84 3.26 -7.54
N MET A 287 13.24 1.99 -7.64
CA MET A 287 13.98 1.46 -8.80
C MET A 287 13.19 1.56 -10.11
N LEU A 288 11.86 1.63 -10.05
CA LEU A 288 10.96 1.88 -11.17
C LEU A 288 10.64 3.37 -11.38
N HIS A 289 11.45 4.26 -10.81
CA HIS A 289 11.36 5.72 -10.93
C HIS A 289 10.15 6.36 -10.23
N TYR A 290 9.57 5.69 -9.24
CA TYR A 290 8.65 6.34 -8.32
C TYR A 290 9.42 7.23 -7.36
N THR A 291 8.86 8.40 -7.07
CA THR A 291 9.44 9.41 -6.16
C THR A 291 8.43 9.72 -5.07
N PHE A 292 8.88 9.82 -3.81
CA PHE A 292 8.03 10.24 -2.71
C PHE A 292 7.56 11.68 -2.92
N LEU A 293 6.26 11.93 -2.71
CA LEU A 293 5.68 13.26 -2.90
C LEU A 293 6.27 14.28 -1.93
N ASN A 294 6.65 13.84 -0.72
CA ASN A 294 7.31 14.65 0.28
C ASN A 294 8.85 14.65 0.10
N PRO A 295 9.49 15.79 -0.21
CA PRO A 295 10.93 15.85 -0.41
C PRO A 295 11.76 15.51 0.84
N ALA A 296 11.25 15.75 2.06
CA ALA A 296 11.94 15.32 3.28
C ALA A 296 11.92 13.80 3.44
N PHE A 297 10.79 13.16 3.12
CA PHE A 297 10.68 11.71 3.17
C PHE A 297 11.53 11.04 2.08
N GLN A 298 11.59 11.61 0.86
CA GLN A 298 12.49 11.12 -0.18
C GLN A 298 13.95 11.16 0.28
N ALA A 299 14.39 12.28 0.86
CA ALA A 299 15.74 12.43 1.39
C ALA A 299 16.03 11.44 2.53
N TYR A 300 15.06 11.20 3.41
CA TYR A 300 15.16 10.22 4.47
C TYR A 300 15.29 8.80 3.93
N PHE A 301 14.44 8.41 2.99
CA PHE A 301 14.47 7.10 2.34
C PHE A 301 15.82 6.85 1.63
N ASP A 302 16.34 7.84 0.91
CA ASP A 302 17.64 7.72 0.24
C ASP A 302 18.77 7.58 1.27
N CYS A 303 18.73 8.32 2.38
CA CYS A 303 19.67 8.14 3.50
C CYS A 303 19.63 6.70 4.07
N LEU A 304 18.44 6.10 4.19
CA LEU A 304 18.31 4.69 4.63
C LEU A 304 18.98 3.75 3.63
N CYS A 305 18.71 3.95 2.33
CA CYS A 305 19.29 3.12 1.27
C CYS A 305 20.82 3.25 1.23
N ASP A 306 21.35 4.47 1.36
CA ASP A 306 22.79 4.72 1.38
C ASP A 306 23.46 4.10 2.62
N SER A 307 22.83 4.22 3.79
CA SER A 307 23.36 3.64 5.04
C SER A 307 23.38 2.11 5.00
N LEU A 308 22.39 1.50 4.34
CA LEU A 308 22.24 0.05 4.22
C LEU A 308 22.78 -0.49 2.88
N ALA A 309 23.56 0.28 2.13
CA ALA A 309 23.99 -0.10 0.78
C ALA A 309 24.79 -1.41 0.77
N ASP A 310 25.69 -1.57 1.73
CA ASP A 310 26.47 -2.81 1.89
C ASP A 310 25.59 -3.99 2.35
N ASP A 311 24.65 -3.75 3.26
CA ASP A 311 23.70 -4.77 3.71
C ASP A 311 22.81 -5.26 2.55
N LEU A 312 22.29 -4.33 1.75
CA LEU A 312 21.50 -4.61 0.55
C LEU A 312 22.32 -5.41 -0.48
N ARG A 313 23.60 -5.10 -0.64
CA ARG A 313 24.50 -5.78 -1.57
C ARG A 313 24.88 -7.18 -1.09
N ILE A 314 25.21 -7.35 0.19
CA ILE A 314 25.73 -8.59 0.76
C ILE A 314 24.60 -9.54 1.13
N HIS A 315 23.59 -9.05 1.86
CA HIS A 315 22.52 -9.85 2.44
C HIS A 315 21.25 -9.84 1.59
N GLY A 316 21.10 -8.86 0.70
CA GLY A 316 19.95 -8.77 -0.20
C GLY A 316 18.73 -8.10 0.42
N LEU A 317 17.84 -7.62 -0.45
CA LEU A 317 16.67 -6.83 -0.06
C LEU A 317 15.69 -7.56 0.88
N SER A 318 15.60 -8.89 0.78
CA SER A 318 14.71 -9.71 1.60
C SER A 318 15.14 -9.67 3.07
N ALA A 319 16.42 -9.94 3.36
CA ALA A 319 16.95 -9.88 4.72
C ALA A 319 16.85 -8.48 5.33
N VAL A 320 17.20 -7.44 4.57
CA VAL A 320 17.07 -6.04 5.00
C VAL A 320 15.62 -5.69 5.32
N SER A 321 14.66 -6.17 4.52
CA SER A 321 13.23 -5.93 4.80
C SER A 321 12.75 -6.64 6.05
N TRP A 322 13.21 -7.87 6.29
CA TRP A 322 12.94 -8.57 7.55
C TRP A 322 13.60 -7.88 8.75
N ALA A 323 14.76 -7.25 8.58
CA ALA A 323 15.38 -6.42 9.62
C ALA A 323 14.47 -5.27 10.04
N PHE A 324 13.84 -4.57 9.09
CA PHE A 324 12.83 -3.54 9.41
C PHE A 324 11.61 -4.14 10.11
N CYS A 325 11.05 -5.25 9.58
CA CYS A 325 9.84 -5.86 10.14
C CYS A 325 10.04 -6.40 11.56
N ASN A 326 11.22 -6.91 11.88
CA ASN A 326 11.54 -7.49 13.18
C ASN A 326 12.15 -6.47 14.17
N GLY A 327 12.36 -5.22 13.74
CA GLY A 327 12.89 -4.16 14.62
C GLY A 327 14.40 -4.23 14.86
N HIS A 328 15.17 -4.75 13.91
CA HIS A 328 16.64 -4.87 13.98
C HIS A 328 17.39 -3.73 13.31
N VAL A 329 16.69 -2.82 12.65
CA VAL A 329 17.30 -1.59 12.13
C VAL A 329 17.32 -0.56 13.25
N LYS A 330 18.49 0.03 13.50
CA LYS A 330 18.66 1.06 14.53
C LYS A 330 19.29 2.31 13.96
N ASN A 331 18.93 3.46 14.52
CA ASN A 331 19.58 4.74 14.20
C ASN A 331 20.86 4.93 15.03
N ARG A 332 21.58 6.04 14.81
CA ARG A 332 22.80 6.39 15.57
C ARG A 332 22.62 6.52 17.09
N ASN A 333 21.39 6.68 17.57
CA ASN A 333 21.07 6.76 18.99
C ASN A 333 20.69 5.40 19.59
N ASP A 334 20.91 4.29 18.85
CA ASP A 334 20.52 2.91 19.21
C ASP A 334 18.99 2.73 19.34
N GLU A 335 18.21 3.66 18.79
CA GLU A 335 16.74 3.54 18.75
C GLU A 335 16.30 2.74 17.54
N ILE A 336 15.30 1.87 17.73
CA ILE A 336 14.70 1.10 16.63
C ILE A 336 14.15 2.05 15.56
N GLU A 337 14.52 1.79 14.31
CA GLU A 337 13.98 2.46 13.14
C GLU A 337 12.78 1.69 12.61
N ILE A 338 11.62 2.36 12.59
CA ILE A 338 10.37 1.76 12.17
C ILE A 338 10.03 2.31 10.79
N TRP A 339 9.83 1.41 9.83
CA TRP A 339 9.36 1.80 8.50
C TRP A 339 7.94 2.36 8.59
N ASN A 340 7.80 3.66 8.34
CA ASN A 340 6.52 4.37 8.28
C ASN A 340 6.34 4.91 6.86
N PRO A 341 5.57 4.24 5.99
CA PRO A 341 5.53 4.60 4.57
C PRO A 341 4.74 5.86 4.28
N GLU A 342 5.22 6.63 3.30
CA GLU A 342 4.53 7.76 2.70
C GLU A 342 4.17 7.53 1.23
N GLU A 343 3.41 8.45 0.62
CA GLU A 343 2.98 8.35 -0.78
C GLU A 343 4.14 8.49 -1.76
N GLN A 344 4.29 7.47 -2.62
CA GLN A 344 5.15 7.47 -3.80
C GLN A 344 4.32 7.71 -5.06
N ILE A 345 4.90 8.45 -6.00
CA ILE A 345 4.26 8.82 -7.26
C ILE A 345 5.17 8.50 -8.44
N TYR A 346 4.57 7.92 -9.47
CA TYR A 346 5.14 7.91 -10.82
C TYR A 346 4.44 9.00 -11.65
N PRO A 347 5.12 10.11 -11.99
CA PRO A 347 4.49 11.22 -12.66
C PRO A 347 4.38 10.97 -14.19
N VAL A 348 3.18 11.11 -14.74
CA VAL A 348 2.91 10.96 -16.18
C VAL A 348 2.71 12.33 -16.84
N SER A 349 1.89 13.21 -16.25
CA SER A 349 1.66 14.53 -16.82
C SER A 349 2.81 15.50 -16.58
N SER A 350 2.86 16.58 -17.36
CA SER A 350 3.85 17.64 -17.19
C SER A 350 3.66 18.38 -15.87
N LYS A 351 2.43 18.66 -15.44
CA LYS A 351 2.17 19.37 -14.18
C LYS A 351 2.70 18.63 -12.94
N LEU A 352 2.51 17.31 -12.87
CA LEU A 352 2.99 16.51 -11.74
C LEU A 352 4.52 16.34 -11.78
N ARG A 353 5.10 16.24 -13.00
CA ARG A 353 6.55 16.31 -13.19
C ARG A 353 7.15 17.64 -12.75
N LEU A 354 6.51 18.77 -13.09
CA LEU A 354 6.97 20.11 -12.72
C LEU A 354 7.11 20.27 -11.19
N TYR A 355 6.19 19.70 -10.41
CA TYR A 355 6.29 19.67 -8.96
C TYR A 355 7.57 18.94 -8.48
N LEU A 356 7.77 17.69 -8.91
CA LEU A 356 8.91 16.86 -8.51
C LEU A 356 10.25 17.39 -9.03
N ASP A 357 10.25 17.99 -10.22
CA ASP A 357 11.44 18.57 -10.84
C ASP A 357 11.73 20.00 -10.39
N SER A 358 10.84 20.61 -9.61
CA SER A 358 10.95 22.00 -9.17
C SER A 358 12.24 22.25 -8.39
N ARG A 359 12.75 23.48 -8.48
CA ARG A 359 13.90 23.92 -7.69
C ARG A 359 13.62 23.82 -6.19
N ASP A 360 12.38 24.08 -5.78
CA ASP A 360 11.99 24.03 -4.37
C ASP A 360 11.94 22.60 -3.83
N TYR A 361 11.37 21.64 -4.60
CA TYR A 361 11.42 20.21 -4.23
C TYR A 361 12.87 19.76 -4.02
N LYS A 362 13.74 20.03 -5.00
CA LYS A 362 15.17 19.68 -4.93
C LYS A 362 15.88 20.41 -3.80
N ARG A 363 15.52 21.66 -3.50
CA ARG A 363 16.07 22.43 -2.38
C ARG A 363 15.71 21.77 -1.05
N PHE A 364 14.44 21.45 -0.82
CA PHE A 364 14.01 20.77 0.40
C PHE A 364 14.69 19.41 0.53
N TYR A 365 14.65 18.59 -0.52
CA TYR A 365 15.35 17.30 -0.55
C TYR A 365 16.81 17.44 -0.09
N ASN A 366 17.55 18.37 -0.69
CA ASN A 366 18.96 18.60 -0.33
C ASN A 366 19.16 19.08 1.11
N ILE A 367 18.25 19.88 1.66
CA ILE A 367 18.32 20.31 3.06
C ILE A 367 18.21 19.11 4.00
N PHE A 368 17.22 18.24 3.77
CA PHE A 368 17.00 17.07 4.63
C PHE A 368 18.05 15.99 4.41
N TYR A 369 18.49 15.76 3.17
CA TYR A 369 19.52 14.77 2.84
C TYR A 369 20.85 15.13 3.51
N LYS A 370 21.23 16.43 3.51
CA LYS A 370 22.45 16.91 4.19
C LYS A 370 22.44 16.74 5.70
N ARG A 371 21.28 16.47 6.33
CA ARG A 371 21.24 16.10 7.76
C ARG A 371 21.93 14.75 8.02
N GLY A 372 22.10 13.92 6.97
CA GLY A 372 22.89 12.69 7.02
C GLY A 372 22.30 11.68 8.01
N TYR A 373 20.99 11.42 7.90
CA TYR A 373 20.34 10.40 8.73
C TYR A 373 21.01 9.05 8.46
N GLN A 374 21.30 8.28 9.52
CA GLN A 374 22.01 7.02 9.37
C GLN A 374 21.38 5.93 10.22
N VAL A 375 21.42 4.73 9.66
CA VAL A 375 20.94 3.51 10.29
C VAL A 375 21.91 2.36 10.05
N SER A 376 21.81 1.33 10.87
CA SER A 376 22.53 0.06 10.72
C SER A 376 21.65 -1.10 11.17
N ILE A 377 21.93 -2.30 10.66
CA ILE A 377 21.26 -3.53 11.10
C ILE A 377 22.07 -4.18 12.23
N ASP A 378 21.40 -4.52 13.33
CA ASP A 378 21.96 -5.30 14.43
C ASP A 378 21.98 -6.81 14.08
N TRP A 379 22.93 -7.20 13.22
CA TRP A 379 23.05 -8.59 12.74
C TRP A 379 23.39 -9.61 13.83
N GLU A 380 23.98 -9.17 14.94
CA GLU A 380 24.34 -10.03 16.07
C GLU A 380 23.08 -10.55 16.79
N ASN A 381 22.10 -9.65 16.98
CA ASN A 381 20.84 -9.96 17.65
C ASN A 381 19.76 -10.45 16.68
N ALA A 382 19.93 -10.29 15.37
CA ALA A 382 18.97 -10.68 14.33
C ALA A 382 19.18 -12.11 13.79
N LYS A 383 19.33 -13.12 14.64
CA LYS A 383 19.67 -14.49 14.19
C LYS A 383 18.62 -15.09 13.24
N GLU A 384 17.35 -14.75 13.41
CA GLU A 384 16.25 -15.29 12.64
C GLU A 384 16.13 -14.73 11.21
N ILE A 385 16.74 -13.57 10.92
CA ILE A 385 16.69 -12.98 9.57
C ILE A 385 17.78 -13.52 8.64
N TRP A 386 18.82 -14.17 9.17
CA TRP A 386 19.91 -14.75 8.38
C TRP A 386 19.43 -15.79 7.36
N LYS A 387 18.32 -16.49 7.62
CA LYS A 387 17.73 -17.44 6.67
C LYS A 387 17.23 -16.77 5.38
N PHE A 388 17.01 -15.46 5.40
CA PHE A 388 16.60 -14.64 4.26
C PHE A 388 17.77 -13.91 3.59
N SER A 389 18.98 -14.03 4.16
CA SER A 389 20.21 -13.46 3.60
C SER A 389 20.63 -14.21 2.34
N LEU A 390 21.10 -13.49 1.32
CA LEU A 390 21.80 -14.10 0.18
C LEU A 390 23.20 -14.61 0.58
N ASN A 391 23.81 -13.98 1.58
CA ASN A 391 25.03 -14.47 2.21
C ASN A 391 24.68 -15.36 3.41
N HIS A 392 24.63 -16.67 3.18
CA HIS A 392 24.26 -17.69 4.18
C HIS A 392 25.37 -18.03 5.18
N LYS A 393 26.53 -17.37 5.12
CA LYS A 393 27.58 -17.54 6.10
C LYS A 393 27.21 -16.77 7.36
N PHE A 394 26.49 -17.44 8.26
CA PHE A 394 26.51 -17.03 9.66
C PHE A 394 27.97 -17.14 10.11
N SER A 395 28.57 -16.04 10.55
CA SER A 395 29.94 -16.06 11.07
C SER A 395 30.00 -16.98 12.28
N GLU A 396 30.46 -18.22 12.08
CA GLU A 396 31.01 -19.03 13.16
C GLU A 396 32.29 -18.40 13.75
N ASP A 397 32.85 -17.39 13.07
CA ASP A 397 34.03 -16.62 13.51
C ASP A 397 33.72 -15.70 14.71
N ALA A 398 32.45 -15.40 15.00
CA ALA A 398 32.05 -14.72 16.24
C ALA A 398 32.26 -15.57 17.51
N LYS A 399 32.61 -16.86 17.37
CA LYS A 399 33.02 -17.72 18.50
C LYS A 399 34.53 -17.77 18.75
N HIS A 400 35.36 -17.12 17.94
CA HIS A 400 36.84 -17.16 18.08
C HIS A 400 37.49 -15.82 18.45
N PHE A 401 36.71 -14.77 18.78
CA PHE A 401 37.26 -13.59 19.48
C PHE A 401 37.47 -13.91 20.96
N GLY A 402 38.42 -14.79 21.22
CA GLY A 402 38.80 -15.26 22.54
C GLY A 402 40.04 -16.11 22.49
N GLU A 403 41.04 -15.74 21.67
CA GLU A 403 42.42 -16.19 21.85
C GLU A 403 43.38 -15.27 21.08
N ASP A 404 44.28 -14.63 21.82
CA ASP A 404 45.31 -13.70 21.35
C ASP A 404 46.23 -14.32 20.28
N LYS A 405 46.59 -13.54 19.22
CA LYS A 405 47.97 -13.29 18.73
C LYS A 405 48.04 -12.48 17.40
N PRO A 406 49.21 -11.92 17.02
CA PRO A 406 49.39 -10.48 16.87
C PRO A 406 49.48 -9.95 15.43
N GLU A 407 49.54 -8.62 15.35
CA GLU A 407 49.84 -7.73 14.21
C GLU A 407 50.84 -8.29 13.19
N ASP A 408 50.40 -8.39 11.93
CA ASP A 408 51.02 -7.81 10.74
C ASP A 408 50.27 -8.27 9.49
N ASP A 409 49.50 -7.39 8.85
CA ASP A 409 49.51 -7.27 7.39
C ASP A 409 48.60 -6.13 6.90
N LYS A 410 49.19 -5.22 6.12
CA LYS A 410 48.50 -4.11 5.46
C LYS A 410 47.61 -4.63 4.32
N PRO A 411 46.36 -4.16 4.15
CA PRO A 411 45.61 -4.48 2.95
C PRO A 411 46.09 -3.63 1.76
N LYS A 412 46.51 -4.33 0.70
CA LYS A 412 46.78 -3.78 -0.64
C LYS A 412 45.47 -3.36 -1.31
N ASP A 413 45.54 -2.23 -2.01
CA ASP A 413 44.55 -1.72 -2.95
C ASP A 413 43.98 -2.81 -3.88
N ILE A 414 42.66 -2.97 -3.89
CA ILE A 414 41.92 -3.56 -5.02
C ILE A 414 40.67 -2.69 -5.28
N PHE A 415 40.90 -1.51 -5.85
CA PHE A 415 39.90 -0.75 -6.58
C PHE A 415 40.07 -1.04 -8.08
N HIS A 416 39.43 -2.07 -8.62
CA HIS A 416 38.90 -2.05 -9.99
C HIS A 416 38.12 -3.31 -10.34
N ASN A 417 37.03 -3.09 -11.09
CA ASN A 417 36.15 -4.05 -11.76
C ASN A 417 35.15 -4.83 -10.90
N GLU A 418 33.95 -4.26 -10.75
CA GLU A 418 32.69 -4.97 -11.04
C GLU A 418 31.50 -4.00 -11.08
N MET A 419 31.46 -3.15 -12.11
CA MET A 419 30.35 -2.23 -12.39
C MET A 419 29.47 -2.75 -13.55
N VAL A 420 29.05 -4.02 -13.50
CA VAL A 420 28.27 -4.65 -14.60
C VAL A 420 26.97 -5.35 -14.16
N LEU A 421 26.69 -5.54 -12.87
CA LEU A 421 25.56 -6.39 -12.44
C LEU A 421 24.25 -5.69 -12.02
N LEU A 422 24.09 -4.38 -12.23
CA LEU A 422 22.88 -3.63 -11.85
C LEU A 422 21.91 -3.29 -13.00
N LYS A 423 22.05 -3.89 -14.19
CA LYS A 423 21.17 -3.62 -15.36
C LYS A 423 20.03 -4.62 -15.60
N THR A 424 19.80 -5.60 -14.72
CA THR A 424 18.78 -6.64 -14.98
C THR A 424 17.92 -7.01 -13.77
N LEU A 425 17.42 -6.00 -13.07
CA LEU A 425 16.28 -6.16 -12.14
C LEU A 425 15.09 -5.31 -12.60
#